data_AF-A0A6L5EZK1-F1
#
_entry.id   AF-A0A6L5EZK1-F1
#
_cell.length_a   1.000
_cell.length_b   1.000
_cell.length_c   1.000
_cell.angle_alpha   90.00
_cell.angle_beta   90.00
_cell.angle_gamma   90.00
#
_symmetry.space_group_name_H-M   'P 1'
#
loop_
_entity.id
_entity.type
_entity.pdbx_description
1 polymer ?
#
loop_
_entity_poly.entity_id
_entity_poly.type
_entity_poly.pdbx_seq_one_letter_code
_entity_poly.pdbx_strand_id
1 'polypeptide(L)'
;MFGFRKKAKRPEDAKVLAIAVSHAQRRQVSKWAMANNAWVVQYVDDTSSTDQAPCDRESIGSWLLDPPKPWDIMAIDAAIDVFSEVDHALDLVDWCRGHNKRCVFIRDGIDSRDEIPDESWRKAFPGQKSERFSDDATK
;
A
#
# COMPACT_ATOMS: atom_id res chain seq x y z
N MET A 1 -38.28 7.22 -5.09
CA MET A 1 -36.85 7.64 -5.06
C MET A 1 -36.07 6.50 -4.40
N PHE A 2 -35.55 5.56 -5.19
CA PHE A 2 -34.86 4.37 -4.67
C PHE A 2 -33.39 4.71 -4.41
N GLY A 3 -33.03 4.82 -3.13
CA GLY A 3 -31.63 4.96 -2.72
C GLY A 3 -30.88 3.66 -2.99
N PHE A 4 -29.96 3.68 -3.95
CA PHE A 4 -28.99 2.60 -4.13
C PHE A 4 -28.07 2.56 -2.91
N ARG A 5 -28.39 1.70 -1.93
CA ARG A 5 -27.40 1.26 -0.94
C ARG A 5 -26.29 0.55 -1.71
N LYS A 6 -25.11 1.17 -1.81
CA LYS A 6 -23.88 0.50 -2.26
C LYS A 6 -23.72 -0.75 -1.39
N LYS A 7 -23.99 -1.93 -1.94
CA LYS A 7 -23.69 -3.19 -1.27
C LYS A 7 -22.18 -3.22 -1.04
N ALA A 8 -21.75 -3.30 0.22
CA ALA A 8 -20.36 -3.59 0.54
C ALA A 8 -19.95 -4.85 -0.23
N LYS A 9 -18.92 -4.70 -1.07
CA LYS A 9 -18.37 -5.79 -1.88
C LYS A 9 -17.99 -6.90 -0.89
N ARG A 10 -18.51 -8.11 -1.10
CA ARG A 10 -18.20 -9.24 -0.20
C ARG A 10 -16.67 -9.44 -0.22
N PRO A 11 -16.03 -9.65 0.95
CA PRO A 11 -14.57 -9.70 1.05
C PRO A 11 -13.93 -10.83 0.24
N GLU A 12 -14.73 -11.82 -0.17
CA GLU A 12 -14.35 -13.05 -0.87
C GLU A 12 -13.88 -12.92 -2.35
N ASP A 13 -13.72 -11.70 -2.89
CA ASP A 13 -13.25 -11.46 -4.28
C ASP A 13 -12.27 -10.28 -4.44
N ALA A 14 -11.58 -9.85 -3.36
CA ALA A 14 -10.77 -8.63 -3.40
C ALA A 14 -9.59 -8.70 -4.38
N LYS A 15 -9.53 -7.76 -5.32
CA LYS A 15 -8.49 -7.69 -6.36
C LYS A 15 -7.22 -7.05 -5.82
N VAL A 16 -6.11 -7.80 -5.83
CA VAL A 16 -4.81 -7.34 -5.35
C VAL A 16 -3.93 -6.89 -6.51
N LEU A 17 -3.46 -5.65 -6.45
CA LEU A 17 -2.34 -5.13 -7.22
C LEU A 17 -1.08 -5.32 -6.38
N ALA A 18 -0.14 -6.14 -6.86
CA ALA A 18 1.06 -6.50 -6.12
C ALA A 18 2.28 -5.72 -6.65
N ILE A 19 2.97 -4.96 -5.80
CA ILE A 19 4.28 -4.39 -6.16
C ILE A 19 5.35 -5.39 -5.72
N ALA A 20 5.96 -6.09 -6.67
CA ALA A 20 6.89 -7.18 -6.37
C ALA A 20 7.83 -7.48 -7.53
N VAL A 21 9.09 -7.09 -7.38
CA VAL A 21 10.15 -7.18 -8.40
C VAL A 21 10.78 -8.57 -8.44
N SER A 22 10.86 -9.26 -7.30
CA SER A 22 11.48 -10.60 -7.21
C SER A 22 10.46 -11.73 -7.11
N HIS A 23 10.85 -12.93 -7.53
CA HIS A 23 10.02 -14.13 -7.40
C HIS A 23 9.70 -14.47 -5.92
N ALA A 24 10.59 -14.13 -4.98
CA ALA A 24 10.34 -14.30 -3.54
C ALA A 24 9.22 -13.37 -3.05
N GLN A 25 9.27 -12.08 -3.42
CA GLN A 25 8.21 -11.11 -3.09
C GLN A 25 6.88 -11.51 -3.71
N ARG A 26 6.86 -11.94 -4.98
CA ARG A 26 5.63 -12.40 -5.64
C ARG A 26 5.01 -13.59 -4.91
N ARG A 27 5.83 -14.55 -4.45
CA ARG A 27 5.37 -15.68 -3.64
C ARG A 27 4.81 -15.24 -2.29
N GLN A 28 5.46 -14.28 -1.64
CA GLN A 28 5.00 -13.77 -0.34
C GLN A 28 3.65 -13.04 -0.47
N VAL A 29 3.50 -12.18 -1.48
CA VAL A 29 2.23 -11.51 -1.78
C VAL A 29 1.14 -12.51 -2.18
N SER A 30 1.46 -13.53 -2.98
CA SER A 30 0.51 -14.60 -3.32
C SER A 30 -0.01 -15.32 -2.07
N LYS A 31 0.89 -15.71 -1.15
CA LYS A 31 0.52 -16.38 0.09
C LYS A 31 -0.37 -15.49 0.96
N TRP A 32 -0.01 -14.21 1.09
CA TRP A 32 -0.81 -13.24 1.83
C TRP A 32 -2.20 -13.08 1.20
N ALA A 33 -2.30 -12.95 -0.12
CA ALA A 33 -3.57 -12.80 -0.83
C ALA A 33 -4.46 -14.04 -0.61
N MET A 34 -3.91 -15.25 -0.77
CA MET A 34 -4.64 -16.50 -0.51
C MET A 34 -5.15 -16.59 0.93
N ALA A 35 -4.32 -16.24 1.92
CA ALA A 35 -4.73 -16.25 3.33
C ALA A 35 -5.83 -15.24 3.65
N ASN A 36 -5.99 -14.21 2.82
CA ASN A 36 -6.97 -13.13 2.99
C ASN A 36 -8.17 -13.24 2.02
N ASN A 37 -8.39 -14.40 1.37
CA ASN A 37 -9.43 -14.60 0.35
C ASN A 37 -9.41 -13.54 -0.75
N ALA A 38 -8.20 -13.14 -1.16
CA ALA A 38 -7.95 -12.17 -2.20
C ALA A 38 -7.16 -12.83 -3.34
N TRP A 39 -7.19 -12.21 -4.52
CA TRP A 39 -6.53 -12.74 -5.71
C TRP A 39 -5.70 -11.65 -6.38
N VAL A 40 -4.46 -11.99 -6.74
CA VAL A 40 -3.56 -11.07 -7.41
C VAL A 40 -3.99 -10.93 -8.86
N VAL A 41 -4.43 -9.73 -9.25
CA VAL A 41 -4.85 -9.43 -10.62
C VAL A 41 -3.68 -8.95 -11.48
N GLN A 42 -2.64 -8.40 -10.85
CA GLN A 42 -1.47 -7.89 -11.56
C GLN A 42 -0.26 -7.82 -10.61
N TYR A 43 0.91 -8.18 -11.15
CA TYR A 43 2.21 -7.82 -10.57
C TYR A 43 2.77 -6.61 -11.29
N VAL A 44 3.22 -5.62 -10.53
CA VAL A 44 3.92 -4.44 -11.03
C VAL A 44 5.37 -4.56 -10.59
N ASP A 45 6.26 -4.60 -11.57
CA ASP A 45 7.69 -4.50 -11.35
C ASP A 45 8.03 -3.00 -11.35
N ASP A 46 8.30 -2.45 -10.16
CA ASP A 46 8.81 -1.09 -10.05
C ASP A 46 10.34 -1.11 -10.05
N THR A 47 10.92 -0.72 -11.19
CA THR A 47 12.38 -0.56 -11.35
C THR A 47 12.80 0.91 -11.38
N SER A 48 11.88 1.83 -11.05
CA SER A 48 12.15 3.26 -11.05
C SER A 48 12.94 3.70 -9.82
N SER A 49 13.42 4.95 -9.81
CA SER A 49 14.14 5.49 -8.66
C SER A 49 13.23 5.56 -7.43
N THR A 50 13.72 5.05 -6.31
CA THR A 50 12.99 5.04 -5.03
C THR A 50 12.79 6.44 -4.44
N ASP A 51 13.53 7.43 -4.94
CA ASP A 51 13.52 8.82 -4.45
C ASP A 51 12.40 9.66 -5.09
N GLN A 52 11.66 9.10 -6.05
CA GLN A 52 10.48 9.75 -6.61
C GLN A 52 9.22 9.36 -5.83
N ALA A 53 8.29 10.31 -5.73
CA ALA A 53 6.97 10.05 -5.18
C ALA A 53 6.26 8.93 -5.97
N PRO A 54 5.43 8.09 -5.33
CA PRO A 54 4.82 6.93 -5.97
C PRO A 54 3.99 7.27 -7.23
N CYS A 55 3.34 8.43 -7.24
CA CYS A 55 2.52 8.90 -8.35
C CYS A 55 3.34 9.33 -9.58
N ASP A 56 4.60 9.71 -9.40
CA ASP A 56 5.47 10.20 -10.47
C ASP A 56 6.22 9.07 -11.17
N ARG A 57 6.19 7.87 -10.60
CA ARG A 57 6.81 6.67 -11.16
C ARG A 57 5.92 6.09 -12.25
N GLU A 58 6.47 5.86 -13.45
CA GLU A 58 5.68 5.34 -14.58
C GLU A 58 4.98 4.00 -14.26
N SER A 59 5.69 3.11 -13.57
CA SER A 59 5.25 1.78 -13.14
C SER A 59 4.04 1.86 -12.20
N ILE A 60 4.15 2.62 -11.11
CA ILE A 60 3.16 2.73 -10.03
C ILE A 60 2.10 3.80 -10.33
N GLY A 61 2.52 4.99 -10.77
CA GLY A 61 1.68 6.15 -11.02
C GLY A 61 0.56 5.88 -12.02
N SER A 62 0.79 5.02 -13.01
CA SER A 62 -0.27 4.59 -13.94
C SER A 62 -1.43 3.83 -13.26
N TRP A 63 -1.25 3.38 -12.02
CA TRP A 63 -2.28 2.74 -11.18
C TRP A 63 -2.91 3.68 -10.15
N LEU A 64 -2.29 4.84 -9.93
CA LEU A 64 -2.68 5.88 -8.97
C LEU A 64 -3.40 7.06 -9.67
N LEU A 65 -4.05 6.81 -10.81
CA LEU A 65 -4.80 7.80 -11.57
C LEU A 65 -6.18 8.11 -10.95
N ASP A 66 -6.77 9.23 -11.34
CA ASP A 66 -8.18 9.57 -11.08
C ASP A 66 -8.96 9.63 -12.42
N PRO A 67 -9.94 8.72 -12.66
CA PRO A 67 -10.45 7.70 -11.75
C PRO A 67 -9.50 6.49 -11.59
N PRO A 68 -9.50 5.83 -10.41
CA PRO A 68 -8.58 4.74 -10.13
C PRO A 68 -8.91 3.46 -10.91
N LYS A 69 -7.87 2.72 -11.30
CA LYS A 69 -7.99 1.41 -11.95
C LYS A 69 -8.75 0.39 -11.08
N PRO A 70 -9.29 -0.70 -11.67
CA PRO A 70 -10.18 -1.64 -10.98
C PRO A 70 -9.44 -2.68 -10.12
N TRP A 71 -8.74 -2.21 -9.10
CA TRP A 71 -8.15 -3.01 -8.01
C TRP A 71 -8.72 -2.57 -6.66
N ASP A 72 -8.65 -3.40 -5.62
CA ASP A 72 -9.20 -3.11 -4.29
C ASP A 72 -8.08 -2.94 -3.24
N ILE A 73 -6.99 -3.69 -3.39
CA ILE A 73 -5.86 -3.73 -2.44
C ILE A 73 -4.54 -3.55 -3.21
N MET A 74 -3.67 -2.67 -2.74
CA MET A 74 -2.26 -2.65 -3.11
C MET A 74 -1.46 -3.40 -2.04
N ALA A 75 -0.74 -4.45 -2.44
CA ALA A 75 0.05 -5.27 -1.54
C ALA A 75 1.54 -5.16 -1.90
N ILE A 76 2.36 -4.88 -0.89
CA ILE A 76 3.81 -4.68 -0.98
C ILE A 76 4.45 -5.61 0.05
N ASP A 77 5.56 -6.26 -0.31
CA ASP A 77 6.23 -7.18 0.62
C ASP A 77 6.83 -6.46 1.83
N ALA A 78 7.71 -5.48 1.61
CA ALA A 78 8.13 -4.50 2.62
C ALA A 78 8.22 -3.09 2.03
N ALA A 79 8.00 -2.08 2.85
CA ALA A 79 7.99 -0.68 2.44
C ALA A 79 9.36 -0.24 1.89
N ILE A 80 10.44 -0.66 2.53
CA ILE A 80 11.82 -0.36 2.11
C ILE A 80 12.21 -0.99 0.76
N ASP A 81 11.47 -1.99 0.29
CA ASP A 81 11.71 -2.59 -1.03
C ASP A 81 11.28 -1.65 -2.17
N VAL A 82 10.43 -0.66 -1.88
CA VAL A 82 9.82 0.24 -2.87
C VAL A 82 10.14 1.70 -2.58
N PHE A 83 10.25 2.10 -1.32
CA PHE A 83 10.45 3.49 -0.93
C PHE A 83 11.79 3.67 -0.23
N SER A 84 12.53 4.71 -0.61
CA SER A 84 13.70 5.17 0.13
C SER A 84 13.33 6.20 1.20
N GLU A 85 12.09 6.69 1.22
CA GLU A 85 11.62 7.70 2.17
C GLU A 85 10.26 7.28 2.76
N VAL A 86 10.12 7.44 4.08
CA VAL A 86 8.87 7.11 4.78
C VAL A 86 7.69 7.98 4.32
N ASP A 87 7.94 9.26 3.96
CA ASP A 87 6.91 10.18 3.51
C ASP A 87 6.24 9.71 2.21
N HIS A 88 7.01 9.14 1.27
CA HIS A 88 6.47 8.52 0.07
C HIS A 88 5.55 7.33 0.36
N ALA A 89 5.89 6.53 1.38
CA ALA A 89 5.03 5.41 1.79
C ALA A 89 3.74 5.92 2.46
N LEU A 90 3.81 6.98 3.26
CA LEU A 90 2.66 7.65 3.87
C LEU A 90 1.73 8.26 2.81
N ASP A 91 2.29 8.95 1.81
CA ASP A 91 1.53 9.52 0.70
C ASP A 91 0.75 8.45 -0.07
N LEU A 92 1.36 7.29 -0.31
CA LEU A 92 0.68 6.17 -0.93
C LEU A 92 -0.50 5.66 -0.09
N VAL A 93 -0.31 5.55 1.23
CA VAL A 93 -1.36 5.12 2.16
C VAL A 93 -2.53 6.12 2.16
N ASP A 94 -2.23 7.41 2.22
CA ASP A 94 -3.24 8.47 2.21
C ASP A 94 -4.00 8.51 0.89
N TRP A 95 -3.30 8.37 -0.24
CA TRP A 95 -3.93 8.25 -1.54
C TRP A 95 -4.87 7.04 -1.59
N CYS A 96 -4.43 5.88 -1.10
CA CYS A 96 -5.27 4.68 -1.08
C CYS A 96 -6.54 4.89 -0.24
N ARG A 97 -6.41 5.47 0.96
CA ARG A 97 -7.55 5.79 1.83
C ARG A 97 -8.53 6.75 1.15
N GLY A 98 -8.02 7.82 0.53
CA GLY A 98 -8.83 8.80 -0.20
C GLY A 98 -9.64 8.19 -1.36
N HIS A 99 -9.16 7.09 -1.95
CA HIS A 99 -9.78 6.41 -3.09
C HIS A 99 -10.54 5.12 -2.72
N ASN A 100 -10.83 4.89 -1.43
CA ASN A 100 -11.44 3.65 -0.92
C ASN A 100 -10.66 2.38 -1.32
N LYS A 101 -9.33 2.47 -1.36
CA LYS A 101 -8.41 1.37 -1.57
C LYS A 101 -7.71 1.00 -0.27
N ARG A 102 -7.25 -0.24 -0.18
CA ARG A 102 -6.41 -0.71 0.93
C ARG A 102 -4.95 -0.77 0.49
N CYS A 103 -4.03 -0.28 1.30
CA CYS A 103 -2.58 -0.47 1.13
C CYS A 103 -2.07 -1.38 2.25
N VAL A 104 -1.24 -2.37 1.91
CA VAL A 104 -0.70 -3.34 2.86
C VAL A 104 0.80 -3.51 2.62
N PHE A 105 1.59 -3.40 3.69
CA PHE A 105 3.01 -3.76 3.73
C PHE A 105 3.17 -5.01 4.59
N ILE A 106 3.41 -6.15 3.95
CA ILE A 106 3.19 -7.48 4.54
C ILE A 106 4.18 -7.78 5.67
N ARG A 107 5.49 -7.61 5.44
CA ARG A 107 6.54 -7.88 6.43
C ARG A 107 6.58 -6.84 7.54
N ASP A 108 6.14 -5.63 7.24
CA ASP A 108 6.09 -4.53 8.21
C ASP A 108 4.85 -4.63 9.11
N GLY A 109 3.86 -5.44 8.72
CA GLY A 109 2.60 -5.57 9.46
C GLY A 109 1.74 -4.31 9.39
N ILE A 110 1.91 -3.49 8.34
CA ILE A 110 1.18 -2.23 8.17
C ILE A 110 -0.01 -2.45 7.24
N ASP A 111 -1.17 -1.98 7.68
CA ASP A 111 -2.41 -2.02 6.92
C ASP A 111 -3.16 -0.69 6.99
N SER A 112 -3.50 -0.13 5.85
CA SER A 112 -4.19 1.16 5.79
C SER A 112 -5.60 1.16 6.36
N ARG A 113 -6.20 -0.02 6.61
CA ARG A 113 -7.50 -0.13 7.30
C ARG A 113 -7.42 0.11 8.79
N ASP A 114 -6.25 -0.16 9.37
CA ASP A 114 -6.03 -0.04 10.80
C ASP A 114 -5.43 1.34 11.11
N GLU A 115 -5.46 1.70 12.39
CA GLU A 115 -4.62 2.77 12.89
C GLU A 115 -3.17 2.27 12.85
N ILE A 116 -2.30 3.00 12.13
CA ILE A 116 -0.91 2.59 11.95
C ILE A 116 -0.09 3.41 12.95
N PRO A 117 0.43 2.82 14.03
CA PRO A 117 1.22 3.55 15.01
C PRO A 117 2.57 3.96 14.41
N ASP A 118 3.11 5.11 14.84
CA ASP A 118 4.40 5.64 14.40
C ASP A 118 5.56 4.63 14.53
N GLU A 119 5.51 3.78 15.55
CA GLU A 119 6.50 2.72 15.77
C GLU A 119 6.57 1.74 14.59
N SER A 120 5.44 1.43 13.95
CA SER A 120 5.41 0.55 12.77
C SER A 120 6.21 1.15 11.61
N TRP A 121 6.07 2.46 11.39
CA TRP A 121 6.82 3.17 10.36
C TRP A 121 8.29 3.33 10.70
N ARG A 122 8.62 3.60 11.97
CA ARG A 122 10.02 3.63 12.45
C ARG A 122 10.71 2.27 12.31
N LYS A 123 9.97 1.18 12.48
CA LYS A 123 10.48 -0.18 12.26
C LYS A 123 10.68 -0.49 10.78
N ALA A 124 9.74 -0.06 9.92
CA ALA A 124 9.83 -0.25 8.47
C ALA A 124 10.96 0.59 7.84
N PHE A 125 11.23 1.78 8.38
CA PHE A 125 12.25 2.73 7.93
C PHE A 125 13.20 3.11 9.08
N PRO A 126 14.09 2.20 9.51
CA PRO A 126 14.96 2.46 10.66
C PRO A 126 15.89 3.64 10.38
N GLY A 127 15.89 4.62 11.29
CA GLY A 127 16.74 5.81 11.23
C GLY A 127 16.21 6.95 10.37
N GLN A 128 15.05 6.78 9.73
CA GLN A 128 14.39 7.88 9.03
C GLN A 128 13.48 8.68 9.95
N LYS A 129 13.37 9.97 9.66
CA LYS A 129 12.44 10.88 10.31
C LYS A 129 11.40 11.28 9.28
N SER A 130 10.14 11.27 9.68
CA SER A 130 9.06 11.97 8.97
C SER A 130 8.69 13.18 9.81
N GLU A 131 8.44 14.32 9.17
CA GLU A 131 7.86 15.48 9.85
C GLU A 131 6.42 15.21 10.33
N ARG A 132 5.77 14.17 9.80
CA ARG A 132 4.42 13.73 10.19
C ARG A 132 4.39 13.00 11.52
N PHE A 133 5.51 12.41 11.93
CA PHE A 133 5.67 11.85 13.27
C PHE A 133 6.13 12.99 14.17
N SER A 134 5.17 13.72 14.77
CA SER A 134 5.51 14.76 15.74
C SER A 134 6.18 14.09 16.94
N ASP A 135 7.36 14.58 17.34
CA ASP A 135 7.96 14.30 18.63
C ASP A 135 7.12 14.98 19.74
N ASP A 136 5.85 14.59 19.92
CA ASP A 136 5.02 15.06 21.02
C ASP A 136 5.32 14.27 22.31
N ALA A 137 6.63 14.07 22.54
CA ALA A 137 7.21 13.55 23.78
C ALA A 137 7.93 14.69 24.53
N THR A 138 7.26 15.84 24.68
CA THR A 138 7.64 16.82 25.71
C THR A 138 6.41 17.38 26.39
N LYS A 139 5.81 16.59 27.29
CA LYS A 139 5.11 17.10 28.48
C LYS A 139 5.38 16.19 29.67
#